data_AF-A0A0M4FZ18-F1
#
_entry.id   AF-A0A0M4FZ18-F1
#
_cell.length_a   1.000
_cell.length_b   1.000
_cell.length_c   1.000
_cell.angle_alpha   90.00
_cell.angle_beta   90.00
_cell.angle_gamma   90.00
#
_symmetry.space_group_name_H-M   'P 1'
#
loop_
_entity.id
_entity.type
_entity.pdbx_description
1 polymer ?
#
loop_
_entity_poly.entity_id
_entity_poly.type
_entity_poly.pdbx_seq_one_letter_code
_entity_poly.pdbx_strand_id
1 'polypeptide(L)'
;MREEEKKRTSLQRFFRKRWVFPAIYLLSAAVVLTAVLWYQASSNDVKDQITDNGNETSESNTNDALEVSKQVENVKMPVSTPESVSVITKFYEADATQEDKEAALVNYKNQYSLSKGIDLAEKDGKEFEISASLSGTVAKASKDPVLGHVVEVDHEDGLATVYQSLAAVSVAEGDKIEQGQVIGTSGKNLYNEEAGNHVHFEIRKDGVALNPEEFFNKPVTSIKQASTEQASEEAKEKQPAEEPAPSEEPAPSEEPAKEDTEEKGKADEKGTEDKSGSKDSSQVEEGSSES
;
A
#
# COMPACT_ATOMS: atom_id res chain seq x y z
N MET A 1 -78.82 -52.35 48.91
CA MET A 1 -78.28 -51.09 48.37
C MET A 1 -77.06 -50.72 49.22
N ARG A 2 -76.01 -50.21 48.57
CA ARG A 2 -74.60 -50.19 49.01
C ARG A 2 -74.34 -49.49 50.35
N GLU A 3 -73.48 -50.10 51.17
CA GLU A 3 -72.78 -49.48 52.30
C GLU A 3 -71.53 -48.73 51.80
N GLU A 4 -71.28 -47.55 52.34
CA GLU A 4 -69.98 -46.86 52.26
C GLU A 4 -69.46 -46.61 53.68
N GLU A 5 -68.39 -47.31 54.06
CA GLU A 5 -67.58 -46.99 55.24
C GLU A 5 -66.38 -46.10 54.88
N LYS A 6 -66.25 -44.95 55.59
CA LYS A 6 -65.14 -44.02 55.47
C LYS A 6 -63.90 -44.52 56.23
N LYS A 7 -62.87 -44.98 55.51
CA LYS A 7 -61.51 -45.19 56.04
C LYS A 7 -60.78 -43.86 56.25
N ARG A 8 -60.60 -43.45 57.51
CA ARG A 8 -59.67 -42.37 57.88
C ARG A 8 -58.25 -42.92 57.98
N THR A 9 -57.36 -42.33 57.19
CA THR A 9 -55.97 -42.72 56.95
C THR A 9 -55.06 -42.52 58.19
N SER A 10 -54.17 -43.49 58.41
CA SER A 10 -53.24 -43.65 59.54
C SER A 10 -52.08 -42.64 59.61
N LEU A 11 -52.09 -41.56 58.81
CA LEU A 11 -50.97 -40.62 58.71
C LEU A 11 -50.81 -39.67 59.92
N GLN A 12 -51.85 -39.45 60.71
CA GLN A 12 -51.80 -38.46 61.81
C GLN A 12 -51.12 -38.94 63.11
N ARG A 13 -50.66 -40.20 63.18
CA ARG A 13 -49.94 -40.69 64.37
C ARG A 13 -48.41 -40.60 64.26
N PHE A 14 -47.87 -40.41 63.06
CA PHE A 14 -46.42 -40.37 62.86
C PHE A 14 -45.79 -39.00 63.18
N PHE A 15 -46.58 -37.92 63.06
CA PHE A 15 -46.13 -36.53 63.25
C PHE A 15 -46.03 -36.03 64.72
N ARG A 16 -46.08 -36.93 65.72
CA ARG A 16 -45.99 -36.55 67.15
C ARG A 16 -44.63 -36.81 67.81
N LYS A 17 -43.63 -37.28 67.07
CA LYS A 17 -42.28 -37.50 67.61
C LYS A 17 -41.40 -36.28 67.38
N ARG A 18 -40.85 -35.73 68.48
CA ARG A 18 -40.00 -34.51 68.52
C ARG A 18 -38.71 -34.58 67.69
N TRP A 19 -38.39 -35.74 67.10
CA TRP A 19 -37.20 -35.99 66.29
C TRP A 19 -37.47 -35.98 64.76
N VAL A 20 -38.74 -35.86 64.36
CA VAL A 20 -39.11 -35.87 62.93
C VAL A 20 -38.72 -34.55 62.24
N PHE A 21 -38.80 -33.42 62.94
CA PHE A 21 -38.41 -32.11 62.38
C PHE A 21 -36.89 -31.97 62.11
N PRO A 22 -35.98 -32.39 63.03
CA PRO A 22 -34.54 -32.43 62.73
C PRO A 22 -34.20 -33.37 61.57
N ALA A 23 -34.83 -34.56 61.51
CA ALA A 23 -34.56 -35.54 60.46
C ALA A 23 -35.01 -35.07 59.07
N ILE A 24 -36.16 -34.38 58.98
CA ILE A 24 -36.65 -33.80 57.72
C ILE A 24 -35.74 -32.64 57.29
N TYR A 25 -35.26 -31.82 58.22
CA TYR A 25 -34.35 -30.71 57.90
C TYR A 25 -33.01 -31.19 57.35
N LEU A 26 -32.45 -32.27 57.93
CA LEU A 26 -31.24 -32.90 57.42
C LEU A 26 -31.44 -33.50 56.02
N LEU A 27 -32.60 -34.10 55.76
CA LEU A 27 -32.93 -34.63 54.43
C LEU A 27 -33.05 -33.51 53.39
N SER A 28 -33.71 -32.39 53.73
CA SER A 28 -33.79 -31.24 52.82
C SER A 28 -32.43 -30.60 52.57
N ALA A 29 -31.56 -30.52 53.58
CA ALA A 29 -30.21 -29.98 53.42
C ALA A 29 -29.35 -30.85 52.50
N ALA A 30 -29.49 -32.18 52.56
CA ALA A 30 -28.79 -33.10 51.68
C ALA A 30 -29.22 -32.93 50.21
N VAL A 31 -30.51 -32.70 49.94
CA VAL A 31 -31.03 -32.47 48.58
C VAL A 31 -30.57 -31.12 48.01
N VAL A 32 -30.48 -30.08 48.83
CA VAL A 32 -29.95 -28.78 48.40
C VAL A 32 -28.45 -28.88 48.13
N LEU A 33 -27.70 -29.59 48.97
CA LEU A 33 -26.27 -29.82 48.74
C LEU A 33 -26.00 -30.63 47.47
N THR A 34 -26.77 -31.68 47.17
CA THR A 34 -26.62 -32.42 45.92
C THR A 34 -26.99 -31.57 44.70
N ALA A 35 -27.99 -30.70 44.80
CA ALA A 35 -28.33 -29.76 43.72
C ALA A 35 -27.24 -28.71 43.49
N VAL A 36 -26.62 -28.18 44.56
CA VAL A 36 -25.50 -27.22 44.45
C VAL A 36 -24.25 -27.91 43.88
N LEU A 37 -23.95 -29.15 44.28
CA LEU A 37 -22.84 -29.91 43.71
C LEU A 37 -23.08 -30.25 42.24
N TRP A 38 -24.32 -30.59 41.85
CA TRP A 38 -24.66 -30.81 40.44
C TRP A 38 -24.62 -29.52 39.63
N TYR A 39 -25.06 -28.39 40.20
CA TYR A 39 -24.94 -27.08 39.57
C TYR A 39 -23.48 -26.66 39.40
N GLN A 40 -22.63 -26.85 40.42
CA GLN A 40 -21.18 -26.58 40.30
C GLN A 40 -20.49 -27.51 39.31
N ALA A 41 -20.83 -28.81 39.30
CA ALA A 41 -20.32 -29.75 38.31
C ALA A 41 -20.79 -29.41 36.88
N SER A 42 -22.06 -29.00 36.71
CA SER A 42 -22.63 -28.57 35.44
C SER A 42 -22.16 -27.18 35.00
N SER A 43 -21.59 -26.37 35.89
CA SER A 43 -21.00 -25.06 35.59
C SER A 43 -19.48 -25.12 35.35
N ASN A 44 -18.86 -26.27 35.58
CA ASN A 44 -17.40 -26.46 35.42
C ASN A 44 -17.01 -27.16 34.11
N ASP A 45 -17.95 -27.32 33.17
CA ASP A 45 -17.69 -27.87 31.83
C ASP A 45 -17.31 -26.76 30.83
N VAL A 46 -16.34 -25.92 31.20
CA VAL A 46 -15.50 -25.15 30.26
C VAL A 46 -14.14 -24.89 30.93
N LYS A 47 -13.32 -25.92 31.06
CA LYS A 47 -11.86 -25.78 31.16
C LYS A 47 -11.15 -27.08 30.80
N ASP A 48 -10.11 -26.93 30.01
CA ASP A 48 -9.16 -27.92 29.50
C ASP A 48 -9.58 -28.83 28.34
N GLN A 49 -9.33 -28.32 27.13
CA GLN A 49 -8.64 -29.08 26.08
C GLN A 49 -7.61 -28.14 25.41
N ILE A 50 -6.40 -28.06 25.98
CA ILE A 50 -5.18 -27.78 25.20
C ILE A 50 -4.26 -28.98 25.41
N THR A 51 -4.33 -29.95 24.51
CA THR A 51 -3.19 -30.78 24.09
C THR A 51 -3.42 -31.27 22.66
N ASP A 52 -2.64 -30.69 21.75
CA ASP A 52 -1.93 -31.31 20.62
C ASP A 52 -2.67 -32.15 19.55
N ASN A 53 -2.45 -31.72 18.30
CA ASN A 53 -2.55 -32.41 17.00
C ASN A 53 -3.91 -32.77 16.37
N GLY A 54 -4.15 -32.11 15.21
CA GLY A 54 -4.53 -32.83 13.98
C GLY A 54 -5.98 -32.71 13.48
N ASN A 55 -6.15 -31.88 12.45
CA ASN A 55 -7.11 -32.01 11.34
C ASN A 55 -8.61 -31.64 11.56
N GLU A 56 -9.05 -30.69 10.74
CA GLU A 56 -10.39 -30.43 10.18
C GLU A 56 -11.64 -30.55 11.07
N THR A 57 -12.36 -29.43 11.24
CA THR A 57 -13.61 -29.12 10.49
C THR A 57 -14.22 -27.88 11.13
N SER A 58 -14.31 -26.79 10.35
CA SER A 58 -14.89 -25.52 10.79
C SER A 58 -16.41 -25.58 10.59
N GLU A 59 -17.17 -25.71 11.67
CA GLU A 59 -18.58 -25.33 11.69
C GLU A 59 -18.77 -24.12 12.61
N SER A 60 -19.23 -23.06 11.94
CA SER A 60 -19.69 -21.77 12.43
C SER A 60 -20.41 -21.83 13.78
N ASN A 61 -19.95 -20.99 14.71
CA ASN A 61 -20.79 -20.03 15.43
C ASN A 61 -19.92 -19.25 16.41
N THR A 62 -19.51 -18.02 16.07
CA THR A 62 -19.29 -17.00 17.10
C THR A 62 -19.51 -15.61 16.50
N ASN A 63 -20.50 -14.93 17.09
CA ASN A 63 -20.60 -13.50 17.40
C ASN A 63 -19.58 -12.57 16.71
N ASP A 64 -20.09 -11.55 16.03
CA ASP A 64 -19.37 -10.34 15.61
C ASP A 64 -18.55 -9.76 16.76
N ALA A 65 -17.34 -10.25 16.93
CA ALA A 65 -16.29 -9.61 17.69
C ALA A 65 -15.58 -8.67 16.71
N LEU A 66 -15.89 -7.38 16.79
CA LEU A 66 -15.05 -6.37 16.18
C LEU A 66 -13.71 -6.40 16.92
N GLU A 67 -12.68 -6.88 16.26
CA GLU A 67 -11.31 -6.89 16.78
C GLU A 67 -10.82 -5.43 16.92
N VAL A 68 -10.86 -4.88 18.13
CA VAL A 68 -10.34 -3.54 18.45
C VAL A 68 -8.95 -3.64 19.09
N SER A 69 -8.05 -4.28 18.37
CA SER A 69 -6.62 -4.15 18.61
C SER A 69 -5.91 -4.30 17.28
N LYS A 70 -6.07 -3.31 16.40
CA LYS A 70 -5.16 -3.14 15.28
C LYS A 70 -3.76 -3.03 15.86
N GLN A 71 -2.95 -4.07 15.64
CA GLN A 71 -1.55 -4.06 16.06
C GLN A 71 -0.89 -2.90 15.33
N VAL A 72 -0.20 -2.04 16.06
CA VAL A 72 0.56 -0.95 15.43
C VAL A 72 1.71 -1.59 14.69
N GLU A 73 1.61 -1.64 13.37
CA GLU A 73 2.65 -2.19 12.52
C GLU A 73 3.84 -1.23 12.43
N ASN A 74 5.03 -1.81 12.23
CA ASN A 74 6.21 -1.06 11.82
C ASN A 74 6.35 -1.20 10.31
N VAL A 75 6.71 -0.12 9.61
CA VAL A 75 6.90 -0.14 8.16
C VAL A 75 8.05 -1.10 7.81
N LYS A 76 7.80 -2.08 6.96
CA LYS A 76 8.83 -3.03 6.49
C LYS A 76 9.33 -2.66 5.10
N MET A 77 10.53 -3.15 4.77
CA MET A 77 10.99 -3.13 3.38
C MET A 77 10.00 -3.90 2.48
N PRO A 78 9.73 -3.46 1.24
CA PRO A 78 8.73 -4.05 0.35
C PRO A 78 9.24 -5.33 -0.35
N VAL A 79 10.04 -6.14 0.33
CA VAL A 79 10.68 -7.33 -0.22
C VAL A 79 10.66 -8.48 0.78
N SER A 80 10.58 -9.72 0.29
CA SER A 80 10.64 -10.92 1.13
C SER A 80 12.04 -11.12 1.77
N THR A 81 13.11 -10.77 1.05
CA THR A 81 14.50 -10.97 1.48
C THR A 81 15.30 -9.66 1.41
N PRO A 82 15.32 -8.85 2.48
CA PRO A 82 16.00 -7.55 2.49
C PRO A 82 17.51 -7.62 2.26
N GLU A 83 18.16 -8.74 2.60
CA GLU A 83 19.62 -8.89 2.50
C GLU A 83 20.14 -9.04 1.07
N SER A 84 19.28 -9.45 0.13
CA SER A 84 19.66 -9.66 -1.27
C SER A 84 19.50 -8.41 -2.14
N VAL A 85 18.86 -7.36 -1.62
CA VAL A 85 18.52 -6.17 -2.39
C VAL A 85 19.27 -4.94 -1.88
N SER A 86 19.51 -3.99 -2.78
CA SER A 86 20.10 -2.69 -2.46
C SER A 86 19.30 -1.56 -3.09
N VAL A 87 19.29 -0.41 -2.43
CA VAL A 87 18.73 0.83 -2.98
C VAL A 87 19.69 1.35 -4.05
N ILE A 88 19.18 1.49 -5.28
CA ILE A 88 19.95 1.96 -6.45
C ILE A 88 19.62 3.40 -6.83
N THR A 89 18.35 3.81 -6.67
CA THR A 89 17.90 5.19 -6.82
C THR A 89 17.20 5.59 -5.53
N LYS A 90 17.59 6.72 -4.95
CA LYS A 90 17.05 7.22 -3.68
C LYS A 90 15.91 8.19 -3.92
N PHE A 91 15.21 8.56 -2.85
CA PHE A 91 14.29 9.68 -2.85
C PHE A 91 15.05 10.99 -3.07
N TYR A 92 14.50 11.92 -3.86
CA TYR A 92 15.15 13.21 -4.08
C TYR A 92 14.96 14.15 -2.89
N GLU A 93 16.07 14.55 -2.26
CA GLU A 93 16.10 15.54 -1.18
C GLU A 93 16.80 16.83 -1.67
N ALA A 94 16.18 17.98 -1.43
CA ALA A 94 16.69 19.27 -1.93
C ALA A 94 17.99 19.71 -1.20
N ASP A 95 18.12 19.36 0.07
CA ASP A 95 19.24 19.69 0.95
C ASP A 95 20.41 18.68 0.88
N ALA A 96 20.26 17.59 0.11
CA ALA A 96 21.32 16.62 -0.12
C ALA A 96 22.51 17.18 -0.92
N THR A 97 23.59 16.41 -0.98
CA THR A 97 24.78 16.75 -1.78
C THR A 97 24.43 16.79 -3.28
N GLN A 98 25.24 17.47 -4.09
CA GLN A 98 24.98 17.52 -5.54
C GLN A 98 25.03 16.12 -6.16
N GLU A 99 25.97 15.27 -5.73
CA GLU A 99 26.10 13.88 -6.18
C GLU A 99 24.86 13.06 -5.84
N ASP A 100 24.36 13.16 -4.61
CA ASP A 100 23.13 12.46 -4.20
C ASP A 100 21.90 12.96 -4.97
N LYS A 101 21.81 14.27 -5.23
CA LYS A 101 20.73 14.86 -6.02
C LYS A 101 20.72 14.33 -7.45
N GLU A 102 21.89 14.27 -8.11
CA GLU A 102 22.03 13.74 -9.46
C GLU A 102 21.67 12.25 -9.51
N ALA A 103 22.07 11.46 -8.51
CA ALA A 103 21.73 10.04 -8.38
C ALA A 103 20.25 9.77 -8.08
N ALA A 104 19.50 10.76 -7.57
CA ALA A 104 18.07 10.69 -7.31
C ALA A 104 17.20 11.25 -8.45
N LEU A 105 17.79 11.56 -9.60
CA LEU A 105 17.05 11.93 -10.81
C LEU A 105 16.68 10.69 -11.62
N VAL A 106 15.46 10.68 -12.13
CA VAL A 106 14.97 9.66 -13.08
C VAL A 106 15.00 10.26 -14.48
N ASN A 107 15.66 9.58 -15.41
CA ASN A 107 15.79 10.01 -16.80
C ASN A 107 14.83 9.23 -17.70
N TYR A 108 13.81 9.93 -18.21
CA TYR A 108 12.87 9.38 -19.18
C TYR A 108 12.86 10.22 -20.46
N LYS A 109 13.24 9.61 -21.59
CA LYS A 109 13.25 10.28 -22.92
C LYS A 109 13.97 11.64 -22.92
N ASN A 110 15.15 11.72 -22.30
CA ASN A 110 15.95 12.95 -22.15
C ASN A 110 15.28 14.04 -21.28
N GLN A 111 14.32 13.67 -20.45
CA GLN A 111 13.73 14.54 -19.44
C GLN A 111 14.04 13.98 -18.05
N TYR A 112 14.57 14.83 -17.18
CA TYR A 112 14.83 14.48 -15.80
C TYR A 112 13.62 14.79 -14.92
N SER A 113 13.22 13.83 -14.11
CA SER A 113 12.21 13.97 -13.07
C SER A 113 12.82 13.64 -11.71
N LEU A 114 12.25 14.19 -10.64
CA LEU A 114 12.69 13.89 -9.28
C LEU A 114 12.15 12.52 -8.87
N SER A 115 13.01 11.66 -8.30
CA SER A 115 12.54 10.42 -7.68
C SER A 115 11.62 10.73 -6.50
N LYS A 116 10.45 10.08 -6.48
CA LYS A 116 9.43 10.21 -5.43
C LYS A 116 9.39 9.00 -4.49
N GLY A 117 10.39 8.12 -4.61
CA GLY A 117 10.48 6.90 -3.83
C GLY A 117 11.90 6.36 -3.85
N ILE A 118 12.02 5.06 -3.64
CA ILE A 118 13.28 4.33 -3.80
C ILE A 118 13.14 3.24 -4.84
N ASP A 119 14.21 3.00 -5.58
CA ASP A 119 14.33 1.83 -6.44
C ASP A 119 15.19 0.78 -5.75
N LEU A 120 14.63 -0.43 -5.59
CA LEU A 120 15.31 -1.58 -5.01
C LEU A 120 15.61 -2.58 -6.11
N ALA A 121 16.86 -3.05 -6.16
CA ALA A 121 17.30 -4.06 -7.10
C ALA A 121 18.18 -5.11 -6.42
N GLU A 122 18.12 -6.34 -6.92
CA GLU A 122 19.01 -7.44 -6.53
C GLU A 122 20.38 -7.27 -7.21
N LYS A 123 21.46 -7.66 -6.54
CA LYS A 123 22.83 -7.41 -6.99
C LYS A 123 23.17 -8.05 -8.34
N ASP A 124 22.64 -9.25 -8.60
CA ASP A 124 22.79 -9.97 -9.87
C ASP A 124 21.71 -9.60 -10.90
N GLY A 125 20.78 -8.69 -10.58
CA GLY A 125 19.66 -8.28 -11.44
C GLY A 125 18.59 -9.36 -11.63
N LYS A 126 18.58 -10.39 -10.76
CA LYS A 126 17.58 -11.46 -10.80
C LYS A 126 16.22 -10.94 -10.35
N GLU A 127 15.18 -11.64 -10.78
CA GLU A 127 13.83 -11.42 -10.29
C GLU A 127 13.73 -11.79 -8.81
N PHE A 128 13.03 -10.96 -8.03
CA PHE A 128 12.77 -11.20 -6.61
C PHE A 128 11.32 -10.86 -6.24
N GLU A 129 10.86 -11.44 -5.14
CA GLU A 129 9.49 -11.27 -4.65
C GLU A 129 9.29 -9.92 -3.96
N ILE A 130 8.18 -9.26 -4.30
CA ILE A 130 7.74 -8.01 -3.72
C ILE A 130 6.62 -8.29 -2.73
N SER A 131 6.79 -7.79 -1.51
CA SER A 131 5.84 -8.00 -0.42
C SER A 131 5.25 -6.67 0.06
N ALA A 132 4.05 -6.74 0.62
CA ALA A 132 3.37 -5.57 1.16
C ALA A 132 4.14 -5.02 2.37
N SER A 133 4.56 -3.76 2.31
CA SER A 133 5.27 -3.07 3.39
C SER A 133 4.42 -2.93 4.66
N LEU A 134 3.10 -2.82 4.49
CA LEU A 134 2.08 -2.65 5.54
C LEU A 134 0.80 -3.38 5.12
N SER A 135 -0.02 -3.80 6.09
CA SER A 135 -1.35 -4.32 5.83
C SER A 135 -2.27 -3.22 5.29
N GLY A 136 -3.17 -3.56 4.37
CA GLY A 136 -4.04 -2.58 3.73
C GLY A 136 -5.03 -3.17 2.75
N THR A 137 -5.64 -2.30 1.96
CA THR A 137 -6.54 -2.68 0.86
C THR A 137 -5.94 -2.22 -0.46
N VAL A 138 -5.89 -3.10 -1.46
CA VAL A 138 -5.38 -2.76 -2.78
C VAL A 138 -6.35 -1.77 -3.45
N ALA A 139 -5.92 -0.52 -3.58
CA ALA A 139 -6.68 0.55 -4.22
C ALA A 139 -6.60 0.48 -5.74
N LYS A 140 -5.49 -0.06 -6.27
CA LYS A 140 -5.25 -0.21 -7.71
C LYS A 140 -4.29 -1.36 -7.97
N ALA A 141 -4.59 -2.17 -8.98
CA ALA A 141 -3.67 -3.16 -9.54
C ALA A 141 -3.82 -3.15 -11.07
N SER A 142 -2.87 -2.57 -11.78
CA SER A 142 -2.99 -2.35 -13.23
C SER A 142 -1.66 -2.40 -13.95
N LYS A 143 -1.68 -2.63 -15.27
CA LYS A 143 -0.51 -2.58 -16.12
C LYS A 143 -0.40 -1.22 -16.81
N ASP A 144 0.69 -0.51 -16.57
CA ASP A 144 1.04 0.73 -17.25
C ASP A 144 2.16 0.47 -18.29
N PRO A 145 2.06 1.01 -19.52
CA PRO A 145 3.06 0.77 -20.56
C PRO A 145 4.43 1.40 -20.27
N VAL A 146 4.52 2.38 -19.39
CA VAL A 146 5.75 3.11 -19.04
C VAL A 146 6.26 2.67 -17.67
N LEU A 147 5.37 2.53 -16.68
CA LEU A 147 5.73 2.22 -15.29
C LEU A 147 5.81 0.71 -15.00
N GLY A 148 5.38 -0.16 -15.92
CA GLY A 148 5.23 -1.60 -15.65
C GLY A 148 3.91 -1.90 -14.92
N HIS A 149 3.80 -3.03 -14.23
CA HIS A 149 2.62 -3.20 -13.36
C HIS A 149 2.78 -2.33 -12.11
N VAL A 150 1.65 -1.72 -11.73
CA VAL A 150 1.53 -0.80 -10.61
C VAL A 150 0.49 -1.35 -9.66
N VAL A 151 0.88 -1.47 -8.38
CA VAL A 151 0.00 -1.78 -7.27
C VAL A 151 0.02 -0.59 -6.31
N GLU A 152 -1.15 -0.12 -5.91
CA GLU A 152 -1.32 0.89 -4.88
C GLU A 152 -2.15 0.28 -3.75
N VAL A 153 -1.67 0.44 -2.52
CA VAL A 153 -2.29 -0.12 -1.32
C VAL A 153 -2.64 1.03 -0.40
N ASP A 154 -3.94 1.19 -0.14
CA ASP A 154 -4.46 2.13 0.84
C ASP A 154 -4.34 1.54 2.24
N HIS A 155 -3.83 2.37 3.14
CA HIS A 155 -3.73 2.10 4.57
C HIS A 155 -4.61 3.10 5.34
N GLU A 156 -4.43 3.17 6.65
CA GLU A 156 -5.19 4.08 7.52
C GLU A 156 -4.68 5.51 7.47
N ASP A 157 -5.54 6.43 7.88
CA ASP A 157 -5.20 7.85 8.01
C ASP A 157 -4.59 8.45 6.74
N GLY A 158 -5.09 8.09 5.54
CA GLY A 158 -4.59 8.66 4.27
C GLY A 158 -3.16 8.27 3.90
N LEU A 159 -2.61 7.24 4.55
CA LEU A 159 -1.35 6.61 4.16
C LEU A 159 -1.59 5.65 3.00
N ALA A 160 -0.72 5.66 2.00
CA ALA A 160 -0.72 4.71 0.90
C ALA A 160 0.72 4.26 0.60
N THR A 161 0.87 3.03 0.11
CA THR A 161 2.14 2.55 -0.48
C THR A 161 1.95 2.22 -1.96
N VAL A 162 2.94 2.56 -2.77
CA VAL A 162 2.90 2.34 -4.23
C VAL A 162 4.09 1.47 -4.63
N TYR A 163 3.81 0.47 -5.44
CA TYR A 163 4.77 -0.50 -5.97
C TYR A 163 4.69 -0.46 -7.49
N GLN A 164 5.77 -0.06 -8.16
CA GLN A 164 5.84 0.05 -9.63
C GLN A 164 7.03 -0.74 -10.17
N SER A 165 7.15 -0.81 -11.50
CA SER A 165 8.11 -1.65 -12.21
C SER A 165 7.91 -3.16 -11.99
N LEU A 166 6.71 -3.60 -11.61
CA LEU A 166 6.46 -5.02 -11.36
C LEU A 166 6.33 -5.81 -12.67
N ALA A 167 6.94 -7.00 -12.74
CA ALA A 167 6.81 -7.91 -13.88
C ALA A 167 5.49 -8.68 -13.84
N ALA A 168 5.08 -9.12 -12.65
CA ALA A 168 3.83 -9.80 -12.39
C ALA A 168 3.19 -9.30 -11.08
N VAL A 169 1.87 -9.44 -10.98
CA VAL A 169 1.06 -9.05 -9.82
C VAL A 169 0.20 -10.23 -9.41
N SER A 170 0.14 -10.53 -8.11
CA SER A 170 -0.62 -11.65 -7.53
C SER A 170 -1.89 -11.20 -6.79
N VAL A 171 -2.22 -9.91 -6.83
CA VAL A 171 -3.36 -9.29 -6.15
C VAL A 171 -4.23 -8.48 -7.13
N ALA A 172 -5.48 -8.24 -6.76
CA ALA A 172 -6.43 -7.45 -7.53
C ALA A 172 -6.94 -6.24 -6.72
N GLU A 173 -7.49 -5.25 -7.42
CA GLU A 173 -8.18 -4.12 -6.80
C GLU A 173 -9.31 -4.60 -5.87
N GLY A 174 -9.35 -4.05 -4.66
CA GLY A 174 -10.29 -4.42 -3.59
C GLY A 174 -9.80 -5.52 -2.64
N ASP A 175 -8.69 -6.19 -2.95
CA ASP A 175 -8.14 -7.23 -2.07
C ASP A 175 -7.63 -6.63 -0.76
N LYS A 176 -7.91 -7.31 0.36
CA LYS A 176 -7.27 -7.03 1.64
C LYS A 176 -5.99 -7.85 1.72
N ILE A 177 -4.89 -7.19 2.07
CA ILE A 177 -3.57 -7.81 2.15
C ILE A 177 -2.95 -7.57 3.52
N GLU A 178 -2.19 -8.54 3.99
CA GLU A 178 -1.44 -8.44 5.24
C GLU A 178 0.01 -8.01 4.98
N GLN A 179 0.63 -7.33 5.95
CA GLN A 179 2.04 -6.99 5.88
C GLN A 179 2.91 -8.23 5.63
N GLY A 180 3.81 -8.14 4.65
CA GLY A 180 4.70 -9.23 4.24
C GLY A 180 4.09 -10.21 3.26
N GLN A 181 2.78 -10.09 2.94
CA GLN A 181 2.16 -10.87 1.88
C GLN A 181 2.80 -10.52 0.53
N VAL A 182 3.15 -11.55 -0.26
CA VAL A 182 3.70 -11.37 -1.62
C VAL A 182 2.60 -10.86 -2.55
N ILE A 183 2.88 -9.72 -3.19
CA ILE A 183 1.95 -9.01 -4.09
C ILE A 183 2.39 -9.03 -5.57
N GLY A 184 3.62 -9.49 -5.84
CA GLY A 184 4.15 -9.55 -7.19
C GLY A 184 5.64 -9.86 -7.24
N THR A 185 6.23 -9.67 -8.41
CA THR A 185 7.68 -9.83 -8.64
C THR A 185 8.29 -8.60 -9.29
N SER A 186 9.57 -8.36 -9.00
CA SER A 186 10.34 -7.25 -9.58
C SER A 186 10.38 -7.34 -11.10
N GLY A 187 10.56 -6.20 -11.77
CA GLY A 187 10.56 -6.16 -13.22
C GLY A 187 11.33 -4.98 -13.78
N LYS A 188 11.13 -4.74 -15.07
CA LYS A 188 11.73 -3.62 -15.79
C LYS A 188 10.63 -2.69 -16.27
N ASN A 189 10.92 -1.40 -16.31
CA ASN A 189 10.03 -0.40 -16.87
C ASN A 189 10.80 0.52 -17.83
N LEU A 190 10.07 1.38 -18.56
CA LEU A 190 10.68 2.37 -19.44
C LEU A 190 11.00 3.67 -18.70
N TYR A 191 10.41 3.88 -17.52
CA TYR A 191 10.53 5.12 -16.78
C TYR A 191 11.92 5.33 -16.17
N ASN A 192 12.50 4.25 -15.61
CA ASN A 192 13.85 4.23 -15.08
C ASN A 192 14.61 3.00 -15.62
N GLU A 193 14.99 3.04 -16.90
CA GLU A 193 15.72 1.93 -17.54
C GLU A 193 17.10 1.68 -16.89
N GLU A 194 17.72 2.74 -16.34
CA GLU A 194 19.02 2.69 -15.67
C GLU A 194 18.97 1.82 -14.39
N ALA A 195 17.79 1.73 -13.76
CA ALA A 195 17.56 0.88 -12.59
C ALA A 195 17.49 -0.62 -12.90
N GLY A 196 17.38 -1.02 -14.17
CA GLY A 196 17.37 -2.43 -14.56
C GLY A 196 16.15 -3.19 -14.00
N ASN A 197 16.37 -4.40 -13.49
CA ASN A 197 15.31 -5.19 -12.83
C ASN A 197 15.15 -4.72 -11.38
N HIS A 198 14.06 -4.02 -11.09
CA HIS A 198 13.83 -3.34 -9.83
C HIS A 198 12.34 -3.29 -9.46
N VAL A 199 12.08 -2.82 -8.25
CA VAL A 199 10.78 -2.28 -7.83
C VAL A 199 10.96 -0.82 -7.46
N HIS A 200 10.08 0.05 -7.95
CA HIS A 200 9.95 1.41 -7.44
C HIS A 200 8.95 1.42 -6.29
N PHE A 201 9.37 1.88 -5.12
CA PHE A 201 8.56 1.90 -3.91
C PHE A 201 8.39 3.32 -3.38
N GLU A 202 7.14 3.71 -3.15
CA GLU A 202 6.79 4.99 -2.56
C GLU A 202 5.95 4.80 -1.29
N ILE A 203 6.16 5.69 -0.32
CA ILE A 203 5.24 5.91 0.79
C ILE A 203 4.59 7.27 0.55
N ARG A 204 3.26 7.32 0.55
CA ARG A 204 2.49 8.56 0.34
C ARG A 204 1.59 8.84 1.51
N LYS A 205 1.52 10.10 1.93
CA LYS A 205 0.64 10.56 3.00
C LYS A 205 -0.21 11.70 2.48
N ASP A 206 -1.52 11.49 2.47
CA ASP A 206 -2.52 12.41 1.89
C ASP A 206 -2.16 12.80 0.44
N GLY A 207 -1.60 11.85 -0.32
CA GLY A 207 -1.18 12.03 -1.72
C GLY A 207 0.24 12.57 -1.92
N VAL A 208 0.92 13.04 -0.87
CA VAL A 208 2.29 13.55 -0.95
C VAL A 208 3.30 12.43 -0.70
N ALA A 209 4.27 12.27 -1.60
CA ALA A 209 5.32 11.27 -1.46
C ALA A 209 6.35 11.67 -0.40
N LEU A 210 6.72 10.71 0.45
CA LEU A 210 7.68 10.86 1.54
C LEU A 210 8.88 9.95 1.28
N ASN A 211 10.04 10.29 1.84
CA ASN A 211 11.24 9.47 1.76
C ASN A 211 11.06 8.13 2.50
N PRO A 212 10.96 6.98 1.80
CA PRO A 212 10.71 5.70 2.44
C PRO A 212 11.80 5.26 3.42
N GLU A 213 13.06 5.65 3.17
CA GLU A 213 14.21 5.26 4.00
C GLU A 213 14.09 5.79 5.44
N GLU A 214 13.36 6.89 5.65
CA GLU A 214 13.15 7.45 6.97
C GLU A 214 12.20 6.64 7.84
N PHE A 215 11.39 5.74 7.26
CA PHE A 215 10.30 5.09 7.99
C PHE A 215 10.49 3.59 8.23
N PHE A 216 11.44 2.95 7.55
CA PHE A 216 11.69 1.52 7.75
C PHE A 216 11.98 1.18 9.21
N ASN A 217 11.35 0.11 9.69
CA ASN A 217 11.37 -0.38 11.07
C ASN A 217 10.81 0.59 12.13
N LYS A 218 10.26 1.74 11.73
CA LYS A 218 9.54 2.65 12.62
C LYS A 218 8.05 2.33 12.62
N PRO A 219 7.33 2.62 13.74
CA PRO A 219 5.89 2.44 13.79
C PRO A 219 5.19 3.39 12.81
N VAL A 220 4.07 2.95 12.23
CA VAL A 220 3.24 3.74 11.29
C VAL A 220 2.83 5.10 11.87
N THR A 221 2.72 5.21 13.19
CA THR A 221 2.42 6.46 13.89
C THR A 221 3.44 7.58 13.66
N SER A 222 4.68 7.26 13.32
CA SER A 222 5.73 8.25 13.01
C SER A 222 5.45 9.01 11.70
N ILE A 223 4.89 8.34 10.69
CA ILE A 223 4.52 8.95 9.40
C ILE A 223 3.38 9.96 9.57
N LYS A 224 2.43 9.66 10.48
CA LYS A 224 1.30 10.54 10.80
C LYS A 224 1.75 11.91 11.30
N GLN A 225 2.87 11.96 12.03
CA GLN A 225 3.39 13.20 12.60
C GLN A 225 4.17 14.03 11.57
N ALA A 226 4.96 13.37 10.70
CA ALA A 226 5.81 14.03 9.70
C ALA A 226 5.01 14.91 8.70
N SER A 227 3.84 14.46 8.25
CA SER A 227 3.00 15.23 7.31
C SER A 227 2.44 16.52 7.91
N THR A 228 2.29 16.61 9.24
CA THR A 228 1.82 17.85 9.90
C THR A 228 2.88 18.96 9.80
N GLU A 229 4.16 18.60 9.67
CA GLU A 229 5.27 19.55 9.56
C GLU A 229 5.52 19.96 8.10
N GLN A 230 5.48 19.03 7.14
CA GLN A 230 5.67 19.34 5.71
C GLN A 230 4.51 20.13 5.08
N ALA A 231 3.26 19.90 5.52
CA ALA A 231 2.12 20.71 5.07
C ALA A 231 2.24 22.20 5.47
N SER A 232 3.05 22.51 6.49
CA SER A 232 3.31 23.90 6.90
C SER A 232 4.34 24.62 6.01
N GLU A 233 5.11 23.88 5.21
CA GLU A 233 6.10 24.42 4.29
C GLU A 233 5.52 24.64 2.88
N GLU A 234 4.72 23.70 2.35
CA GLU A 234 4.05 23.88 1.04
C GLU A 234 2.99 25.00 1.03
N ALA A 235 2.36 25.28 2.18
CA ALA A 235 1.42 26.39 2.31
C ALA A 235 2.10 27.78 2.24
N LYS A 236 3.43 27.84 2.31
CA LYS A 236 4.21 29.08 2.25
C LYS A 236 4.63 29.49 0.84
N GLU A 237 4.51 28.59 -0.15
CA GLU A 237 4.97 28.84 -1.52
C GLU A 237 3.84 29.24 -2.49
N LYS A 238 2.57 29.16 -2.09
CA LYS A 238 1.43 29.65 -2.88
C LYS A 238 0.91 31.00 -2.38
N GLN A 239 1.65 32.08 -2.64
CA GLN A 239 1.08 33.43 -2.78
C GLN A 239 1.47 34.03 -4.15
N PRO A 240 0.55 34.71 -4.86
CA PRO A 240 0.77 35.13 -6.25
C PRO A 240 1.66 36.37 -6.28
N ALA A 241 2.74 36.34 -7.07
CA ALA A 241 3.52 37.52 -7.39
C ALA A 241 2.68 38.47 -8.24
N GLU A 242 2.36 39.63 -7.64
CA GLU A 242 1.78 40.79 -8.29
C GLU A 242 2.69 41.30 -9.42
N GLU A 243 2.06 41.52 -10.57
CA GLU A 243 2.58 42.18 -11.76
C GLU A 243 2.98 43.63 -11.43
N PRO A 244 4.11 44.16 -11.95
CA PRO A 244 4.24 45.60 -12.07
C PRO A 244 4.46 46.02 -13.53
N ALA A 245 3.56 46.87 -14.01
CA ALA A 245 3.77 47.77 -15.15
C ALA A 245 3.95 49.22 -14.63
N PRO A 246 4.28 50.20 -15.49
CA PRO A 246 5.61 50.64 -15.89
C PRO A 246 5.96 52.04 -15.33
N SER A 247 7.22 52.47 -15.39
CA SER A 247 7.58 53.87 -15.08
C SER A 247 8.60 54.48 -16.05
N GLU A 248 8.41 55.78 -16.24
CA GLU A 248 8.80 56.64 -17.37
C GLU A 248 10.27 57.12 -17.35
N GLU A 249 10.71 57.55 -18.54
CA GLU A 249 11.93 58.31 -18.89
C GLU A 249 12.22 59.56 -18.01
N PRO A 250 13.47 60.08 -17.99
CA PRO A 250 13.79 61.20 -18.92
C PRO A 250 15.23 61.18 -19.50
N ALA A 251 15.36 61.60 -20.77
CA ALA A 251 16.56 62.16 -21.41
C ALA A 251 16.80 63.63 -20.92
N PRO A 252 17.81 64.45 -21.34
CA PRO A 252 18.73 64.31 -22.50
C PRO A 252 20.20 64.84 -22.32
N SER A 253 21.08 64.60 -23.32
CA SER A 253 22.04 65.61 -23.84
C SER A 253 22.79 65.16 -25.12
N GLU A 254 22.42 65.77 -26.24
CA GLU A 254 23.22 66.33 -27.37
C GLU A 254 24.41 65.56 -28.02
N GLU A 255 24.13 65.02 -29.21
CA GLU A 255 24.76 65.17 -30.56
C GLU A 255 26.08 65.98 -30.78
N PRO A 256 26.86 65.76 -31.88
CA PRO A 256 26.35 65.81 -33.26
C PRO A 256 26.91 64.85 -34.34
N ALA A 257 25.99 64.49 -35.24
CA ALA A 257 26.05 64.50 -36.71
C ALA A 257 27.19 63.81 -37.49
N LYS A 258 26.79 62.91 -38.39
CA LYS A 258 26.96 62.91 -39.87
C LYS A 258 26.40 61.60 -40.46
N GLU A 259 25.36 61.60 -41.28
CA GLU A 259 25.21 62.00 -42.71
C GLU A 259 25.08 60.74 -43.59
N ASP A 260 24.01 60.70 -44.38
CA ASP A 260 23.81 59.98 -45.66
C ASP A 260 23.80 58.43 -45.70
N THR A 261 22.65 57.79 -45.96
CA THR A 261 21.97 57.69 -47.27
C THR A 261 21.00 56.50 -47.26
N GLU A 262 19.79 56.72 -47.79
CA GLU A 262 18.88 55.66 -48.23
C GLU A 262 19.47 54.89 -49.43
N GLU A 263 19.27 53.57 -49.50
CA GLU A 263 18.96 52.94 -50.80
C GLU A 263 17.99 51.78 -50.64
N LYS A 264 16.79 51.98 -51.20
CA LYS A 264 15.82 50.94 -51.58
C LYS A 264 16.30 50.31 -52.89
N GLY A 265 16.39 48.99 -52.94
CA GLY A 265 16.50 48.21 -54.17
C GLY A 265 15.53 47.02 -54.13
N LYS A 266 14.72 46.87 -55.18
CA LYS A 266 13.53 46.03 -55.32
C LYS A 266 13.73 45.07 -56.51
N ALA A 267 13.00 43.95 -56.53
CA ALA A 267 12.60 43.15 -57.72
C ALA A 267 13.72 42.34 -58.43
N ASP A 268 13.51 41.23 -59.16
CA ASP A 268 12.39 40.30 -59.44
C ASP A 268 12.99 39.11 -60.26
N GLU A 269 12.22 38.03 -60.35
CA GLU A 269 12.05 37.12 -61.52
C GLU A 269 12.93 35.88 -61.86
N LYS A 270 12.17 34.79 -62.14
CA LYS A 270 12.30 33.69 -63.14
C LYS A 270 13.40 32.63 -62.98
N GLY A 271 13.06 31.34 -62.86
CA GLY A 271 12.59 30.39 -63.91
C GLY A 271 13.56 29.17 -63.86
N THR A 272 13.31 27.91 -64.22
CA THR A 272 12.34 27.23 -65.08
C THR A 272 12.53 25.70 -64.85
N GLU A 273 11.56 24.89 -65.28
CA GLU A 273 11.52 23.42 -65.32
C GLU A 273 12.56 22.75 -66.24
N ASP A 274 12.96 21.50 -65.93
CA ASP A 274 13.01 20.31 -66.84
C ASP A 274 13.59 19.11 -66.02
N LYS A 275 12.98 17.93 -65.85
CA LYS A 275 12.41 16.86 -66.70
C LYS A 275 13.45 15.85 -67.26
N SER A 276 13.04 14.57 -67.24
CA SER A 276 13.66 13.34 -67.77
C SER A 276 14.67 12.64 -66.86
N GLY A 277 14.73 11.32 -66.71
CA GLY A 277 14.02 10.19 -67.32
C GLY A 277 14.75 8.91 -66.85
N SER A 278 14.03 7.95 -66.25
CA SER A 278 13.74 6.61 -66.80
C SER A 278 14.95 5.76 -67.25
N LYS A 279 15.21 4.65 -66.54
CA LYS A 279 15.20 3.23 -67.01
C LYS A 279 15.95 2.33 -66.01
N ASP A 280 15.29 1.29 -65.48
CA ASP A 280 15.29 -0.11 -66.01
C ASP A 280 16.55 -0.84 -65.51
N SER A 281 16.48 -1.92 -64.75
CA SER A 281 15.98 -3.22 -65.22
C SER A 281 16.29 -4.30 -64.15
N SER A 282 15.38 -5.29 -64.03
CA SER A 282 15.60 -6.76 -63.87
C SER A 282 16.72 -7.32 -62.96
N GLN A 283 16.64 -8.50 -62.32
CA GLN A 283 15.67 -9.57 -62.05
C GLN A 283 16.53 -10.75 -61.49
N VAL A 284 15.95 -11.61 -60.63
CA VAL A 284 16.30 -13.03 -60.33
C VAL A 284 17.65 -13.39 -59.68
N GLU A 285 17.61 -14.13 -58.56
CA GLU A 285 18.10 -15.53 -58.46
C GLU A 285 17.68 -16.12 -57.10
N GLU A 286 16.79 -17.11 -57.17
CA GLU A 286 16.58 -18.13 -56.15
C GLU A 286 17.82 -19.01 -56.06
N GLY A 287 18.16 -19.49 -54.86
CA GLY A 287 19.25 -20.44 -54.64
C GLY A 287 18.96 -21.30 -53.41
N SER A 288 18.25 -22.40 -53.65
CA SER A 288 18.01 -23.53 -52.74
C SER A 288 19.29 -24.38 -52.56
N SER A 289 19.56 -24.89 -51.34
CA SER A 289 19.83 -26.32 -51.06
C SER A 289 20.74 -26.55 -49.83
N GLU A 290 20.19 -27.34 -48.90
CA GLU A 290 20.81 -28.37 -48.04
C GLU A 290 22.34 -28.52 -47.97
N SER A 291 22.86 -28.58 -46.73
CA SER A 291 23.54 -29.76 -46.13
C SER A 291 23.77 -29.53 -44.64
#